data_AF-A0A944D0R9-F1
#
_entry.id   AF-A0A944D0R9-F1
#
_cell.length_a   1.000
_cell.length_b   1.000
_cell.length_c   1.000
_cell.angle_alpha   90.00
_cell.angle_beta   90.00
_cell.angle_gamma   90.00
#
_symmetry.space_group_name_H-M   'P 1'
#
loop_
_entity.id
_entity.type
_entity.pdbx_description
1 polymer ?
#
loop_
_entity_poly.entity_id
_entity_poly.type
_entity_poly.pdbx_seq_one_letter_code
_entity_poly.pdbx_strand_id
1 'polypeptide(L)'
;MLQKYDAKTLKKELHDHALFISFAPYEKPKVVISIILENEGGGSSHAAPVVRQILDYILLHSDLFKKDVQKEQKILPLEKESQ
;
A
#
# COMPACT_ATOMS: atom_id res chain seq x y z
N MET A 1 -12.04 36.85 -4.83
CA MET A 1 -10.86 36.56 -3.97
C MET A 1 -10.79 35.07 -3.75
N LEU A 2 -9.80 34.37 -4.31
CA LEU A 2 -9.46 33.02 -3.84
C LEU A 2 -8.57 33.19 -2.62
N GLN A 3 -9.04 32.73 -1.45
CA GLN A 3 -8.13 32.55 -0.31
C GLN A 3 -7.10 31.50 -0.72
N LYS A 4 -5.81 31.85 -0.62
CA LYS A 4 -4.72 30.90 -0.82
C LYS A 4 -4.61 30.06 0.45
N TYR A 5 -4.88 28.76 0.33
CA TYR A 5 -4.60 27.79 1.37
C TYR A 5 -3.09 27.78 1.65
N ASP A 6 -2.69 28.07 2.89
CA ASP A 6 -1.32 27.97 3.35
C ASP A 6 -1.28 27.07 4.60
N ALA A 7 -0.92 25.80 4.38
CA ALA A 7 -0.82 24.81 5.45
C ALA A 7 0.22 25.21 6.53
N LYS A 8 1.17 26.11 6.24
CA LYS A 8 2.21 26.52 7.20
C LYS A 8 1.72 27.52 8.24
N THR A 9 0.63 28.23 7.96
CA THR A 9 0.03 29.22 8.88
C THR A 9 -1.14 28.67 9.69
N LEU A 10 -1.61 27.45 9.38
CA LEU A 10 -2.66 26.75 10.10
C LEU A 10 -2.08 25.91 11.24
N LYS A 11 -2.75 25.93 12.41
CA LYS A 11 -2.45 24.99 13.50
C LYS A 11 -2.60 23.56 13.00
N LYS A 12 -1.75 22.64 13.48
CA LYS A 12 -1.74 21.24 13.04
C LYS A 12 -3.12 20.59 13.09
N GLU A 13 -3.91 20.87 14.14
CA GLU A 13 -5.29 20.41 14.32
C GLU A 13 -6.31 20.84 13.23
N LEU A 14 -5.93 21.76 12.34
CA LEU A 14 -6.74 22.21 11.20
C LEU A 14 -6.22 21.68 9.86
N HIS A 15 -5.18 20.84 9.86
CA HIS A 15 -4.67 20.23 8.64
C HIS A 15 -5.66 19.17 8.16
N ASP A 16 -5.71 18.99 6.84
CA ASP A 16 -6.54 17.94 6.25
C ASP A 16 -6.10 16.56 6.78
N HIS A 17 -7.02 15.61 6.84
CA HIS A 17 -6.66 14.24 7.19
C HIS A 17 -6.07 13.54 5.96
N ALA A 18 -5.05 12.71 6.16
CA ALA A 18 -4.47 11.92 5.10
C ALA A 18 -5.23 10.59 4.99
N LEU A 19 -6.19 10.53 4.06
CA LEU A 19 -6.95 9.32 3.77
C LEU A 19 -6.27 8.53 2.64
N PHE A 20 -6.18 7.22 2.79
CA PHE A 20 -5.69 6.33 1.73
C PHE A 20 -6.35 4.96 1.78
N ILE A 21 -6.77 4.47 0.61
CA ILE A 21 -7.36 3.14 0.42
C ILE A 21 -6.56 2.41 -0.65
N SER A 22 -6.24 1.14 -0.39
CA SER A 22 -5.48 0.31 -1.32
C SER A 22 -5.89 -1.16 -1.24
N PHE A 23 -5.52 -1.92 -2.26
CA PHE A 23 -5.61 -3.38 -2.26
C PHE A 23 -4.36 -3.99 -2.88
N ALA A 24 -4.04 -5.23 -2.53
CA ALA A 24 -2.93 -5.96 -3.11
C ALA A 24 -3.12 -7.49 -3.03
N PRO A 25 -2.39 -8.27 -3.85
CA PRO A 25 -1.69 -7.89 -5.10
C PRO A 25 -2.65 -7.38 -6.19
N TYR A 26 -2.11 -6.80 -7.26
CA TYR A 26 -2.93 -6.27 -8.37
C TYR A 26 -3.69 -7.36 -9.12
N GLU A 27 -3.01 -8.43 -9.51
CA GLU A 27 -3.58 -9.51 -10.35
C GLU A 27 -4.62 -10.35 -9.61
N LYS A 28 -4.37 -10.64 -8.33
CA LYS A 28 -5.26 -11.42 -7.47
C LYS A 28 -5.34 -10.78 -6.08
N PRO A 29 -6.19 -9.75 -5.90
CA PRO A 29 -6.32 -9.05 -4.63
C PRO A 29 -6.70 -9.99 -3.50
N LYS A 30 -6.01 -9.88 -2.37
CA LYS A 30 -6.29 -10.67 -1.15
C LYS A 30 -6.43 -9.83 0.10
N VAL A 31 -5.90 -8.61 0.09
CA VAL A 31 -6.00 -7.67 1.20
C VAL A 31 -6.47 -6.32 0.69
N VAL A 32 -7.33 -5.67 1.48
CA VAL A 32 -7.74 -4.27 1.32
C VAL A 32 -7.37 -3.54 2.60
N ILE A 33 -6.83 -2.34 2.47
CA ILE A 33 -6.46 -1.47 3.59
C ILE A 33 -7.15 -0.13 3.38
N SER A 34 -7.82 0.36 4.41
CA SER A 34 -8.36 1.72 4.50
C SER A 34 -7.80 2.37 5.77
N ILE A 35 -7.09 3.49 5.61
CA ILE A 35 -6.53 4.23 6.75
C ILE A 35 -6.83 5.72 6.66
N ILE A 36 -6.82 6.34 7.84
CA ILE A 36 -6.89 7.79 8.01
C ILE A 36 -5.76 8.15 8.96
N LEU A 37 -4.88 9.06 8.56
CA LEU A 37 -3.96 9.73 9.47
C LEU A 37 -4.51 11.11 9.78
N GLU A 38 -4.87 11.33 11.04
CA GLU A 38 -5.49 12.58 11.49
C GLU A 38 -4.50 13.74 11.34
N ASN A 39 -4.94 14.81 10.68
CA ASN A 39 -4.23 16.08 10.60
C ASN A 39 -2.81 16.02 9.99
N GLU A 40 -2.57 15.02 9.13
CA GLU A 40 -1.28 14.81 8.45
C GLU A 40 -1.30 15.29 6.98
N GLY A 41 -2.32 16.00 6.53
CA GLY A 41 -2.41 16.57 5.19
C GLY A 41 -2.73 15.53 4.09
N GLY A 42 -1.92 15.47 3.03
CA GLY A 42 -2.25 14.71 1.83
C GLY A 42 -2.11 13.18 1.96
N GLY A 43 -3.16 12.45 1.56
CA GLY A 43 -3.21 10.98 1.55
C GLY A 43 -2.06 10.30 0.81
N SER A 44 -1.74 10.76 -0.40
CA SER A 44 -0.64 10.20 -1.22
C SER A 44 0.75 10.45 -0.62
N SER A 45 0.92 11.57 0.10
CA SER A 45 2.22 12.00 0.60
C SER A 45 2.54 11.44 1.98
N HIS A 46 1.52 11.21 2.81
CA HIS A 46 1.70 10.80 4.21
C HIS A 46 1.13 9.40 4.49
N ALA A 47 -0.09 9.10 4.04
CA ALA A 47 -0.72 7.81 4.31
C ALA A 47 -0.21 6.69 3.40
N ALA A 48 0.04 6.97 2.11
CA ALA A 48 0.50 5.95 1.16
C ALA A 48 1.86 5.29 1.53
N PRO A 49 2.89 6.03 2.00
CA PRO A 49 4.15 5.40 2.45
C PRO A 49 3.97 4.47 3.66
N VAL A 50 3.04 4.78 4.56
CA VAL A 50 2.71 3.92 5.71
C VAL A 50 2.02 2.65 5.22
N VAL A 51 1.01 2.78 4.36
CA VAL A 51 0.30 1.63 3.76
C VAL A 51 1.26 0.73 2.98
N ARG A 52 2.25 1.30 2.29
CA ARG A 52 3.27 0.52 1.58
C ARG A 52 4.03 -0.40 2.53
N GLN A 53 4.49 0.09 3.69
CA GLN A 53 5.20 -0.73 4.66
C GLN A 53 4.33 -1.87 5.21
N ILE A 54 3.04 -1.60 5.45
CA ILE A 54 2.08 -2.62 5.90
C ILE A 54 1.90 -3.69 4.83
N LEU A 55 1.69 -3.28 3.57
CA LEU A 55 1.54 -4.20 2.45
C LEU A 55 2.81 -5.01 2.21
N ASP A 56 4.01 -4.40 2.27
CA ASP A 56 5.29 -5.10 2.14
C ASP A 56 5.43 -6.18 3.23
N TYR A 57 5.08 -5.84 4.48
CA TYR A 57 5.10 -6.83 5.56
C TYR A 57 4.14 -8.00 5.29
N ILE A 58 2.88 -7.69 4.95
CA ILE A 58 1.85 -8.70 4.67
C ILE A 58 2.26 -9.59 3.50
N LEU A 59 2.70 -9.01 2.39
CA LEU A 59 2.99 -9.76 1.17
C LEU A 59 4.26 -10.62 1.29
N LEU A 60 5.29 -10.12 1.98
CA LEU A 60 6.58 -10.81 2.08
C LEU A 60 6.64 -11.82 3.22
N HIS A 61 5.88 -11.64 4.30
CA HIS A 61 6.00 -12.45 5.50
C HIS A 61 4.78 -13.32 5.80
N SER A 62 3.61 -13.05 5.21
CA SER A 62 2.41 -13.82 5.50
C SER A 62 2.35 -15.15 4.76
N ASP A 63 2.01 -16.21 5.49
CA ASP A 63 1.73 -17.54 4.93
C ASP A 63 0.58 -17.55 3.93
N LEU A 64 -0.28 -16.52 3.96
CA LEU A 64 -1.37 -16.30 2.99
C LEU A 64 -0.87 -16.17 1.55
N PHE A 65 0.39 -15.76 1.36
CA PHE A 65 1.00 -15.56 0.04
C PHE A 65 2.08 -16.60 -0.32
N LYS A 66 2.61 -17.36 0.66
CA LYS A 66 3.63 -18.40 0.41
C LYS A 66 3.13 -19.53 -0.51
N LYS A 67 1.85 -19.89 -0.43
CA LYS A 67 1.26 -20.97 -1.25
C LYS A 67 1.20 -20.65 -2.74
N ASP A 68 1.01 -19.39 -3.10
CA ASP A 68 0.93 -18.99 -4.52
C ASP A 68 2.34 -18.95 -5.15
N VAL A 69 3.33 -18.40 -4.42
CA VAL A 69 4.73 -18.37 -4.85
C VAL A 69 5.28 -19.79 -5.06
N GLN A 70 5.00 -20.73 -4.15
CA GLN A 70 5.43 -22.12 -4.29
C GLN A 70 4.75 -22.83 -5.47
N LYS A 71 3.51 -22.46 -5.81
CA LYS A 71 2.78 -23.05 -6.93
C LYS A 71 3.41 -22.59 -8.25
N GLU A 72 3.66 -21.30 -8.42
CA GLU A 72 4.33 -20.75 -9.61
C GLU A 72 5.76 -21.28 -9.76
N GLN A 73 6.54 -21.32 -8.67
CA GLN A 73 7.90 -21.87 -8.68
C GLN A 73 7.96 -23.38 -8.96
N LYS A 74 6.88 -24.14 -8.76
CA LYS A 74 6.83 -25.56 -9.11
C LYS A 74 6.42 -25.80 -10.57
N ILE A 75 5.73 -24.84 -11.18
CA ILE A 75 5.28 -24.91 -12.57
C ILE A 75 6.40 -24.46 -13.53
N LEU A 76 7.25 -23.51 -13.11
CA LEU A 76 8.32 -22.92 -13.94
C LEU A 76 9.64 -23.71 -14.15
N PRO A 77 10.03 -24.74 -13.36
CA PRO A 77 11.33 -25.42 -13.54
C PRO A 77 11.39 -26.50 -14.63
N LEU A 78 10.30 -26.87 -15.29
CA LEU A 78 10.25 -28.07 -16.13
C LEU A 78 10.55 -27.87 -17.63
N GLU A 79 10.83 -26.65 -18.08
CA GLU A 79 11.03 -26.36 -19.52
C GLU A 79 12.51 -26.17 -19.94
N LYS A 80 13.49 -26.42 -19.06
CA LYS A 80 14.92 -26.20 -19.38
C LYS A 80 15.82 -27.45 -19.30
N GLU A 81 15.28 -28.63 -19.59
CA GLU A 81 16.10 -29.81 -19.90
C GLU A 81 15.59 -30.48 -21.18
N SER A 82 15.93 -29.90 -22.32
CA SER A 82 15.85 -30.56 -23.62
C SER A 82 16.64 -29.78 -24.66
N GLN A 83 17.95 -29.55 -24.44
CA GLN A 83 18.99 -29.49 -25.49
C GLN A 83 20.33 -29.84 -24.86
#